data_AF-A0A5J6Q446-F1
#
_entry.id   AF-A0A5J6Q446-F1
#
_cell.length_a   1.000
_cell.length_b   1.000
_cell.length_c   1.000
_cell.angle_alpha   90.00
_cell.angle_beta   90.00
_cell.angle_gamma   90.00
#
_symmetry.space_group_name_H-M   'P 1'
#
loop_
_entity.id
_entity.type
_entity.pdbx_description
1 polymer ?
#
loop_
_entity_poly.entity_id
_entity_poly.type
_entity_poly.pdbx_seq_one_letter_code
_entity_poly.pdbx_strand_id
1 'polypeptide(L)'
;MWDLISLLNPGDLMVVNDTRVLQARLRVRRSSGGEAELLLLEPRGEGRWLCLARPARRMRIGDRLMLHAPAQEEISLTVVGEDPASGGRVVAFPSGYDTAATIEDLLRSYGEAPLPPYIHRHDPADTSRYQTRYARRPGAVAAPTAGLHFSDALLAELGQRGVAIASVTLHVGLGTFRPIEQEDLRDLRLHSEWVEVPEAAVASVEACRARGGRVFAIGTTSVRALEGAAAAAGGALRPYQGPVDLVIQPGFRFQVVQGLLTNFHLPRSSLLLLVSALIGRPRLLALYQQAIAEGYRFYSYGDAMLIPPEAVLPPAS
;
A
#
# COMPACT_ATOMS: atom_id res chain seq x y z
N MET A 1 9.54 -5.69 18.47
CA MET A 1 9.62 -6.34 17.14
C MET A 1 10.27 -7.71 17.21
N TRP A 2 11.47 -7.84 17.80
CA TRP A 2 12.12 -9.15 17.95
C TRP A 2 11.29 -10.17 18.73
N ASP A 3 10.41 -9.72 19.63
CA ASP A 3 9.47 -10.58 20.36
C ASP A 3 8.53 -11.37 19.43
N LEU A 4 8.33 -10.92 18.18
CA LEU A 4 7.56 -11.64 17.15
C LEU A 4 8.05 -13.07 16.96
N ILE A 5 9.36 -13.31 17.13
CA ILE A 5 9.96 -14.65 17.07
C ILE A 5 9.26 -15.58 18.06
N SER A 6 8.95 -15.11 19.27
CA SER A 6 8.30 -15.91 20.31
C SER A 6 6.79 -16.08 20.11
N LEU A 7 6.15 -15.20 19.34
CA LEU A 7 4.70 -15.17 19.11
C LEU A 7 4.28 -16.04 17.91
N LEU A 8 5.22 -16.34 17.02
CA LEU A 8 5.03 -17.24 15.88
C LEU A 8 5.52 -18.65 16.19
N ASN A 9 4.81 -19.62 15.63
CA ASN A 9 5.07 -21.04 15.77
C ASN A 9 5.77 -21.57 14.52
N PRO A 10 6.63 -22.61 14.65
CA PRO A 10 7.10 -23.36 13.50
C PRO A 10 5.90 -23.84 12.65
N GLY A 11 5.99 -23.68 11.34
CA GLY A 11 4.92 -24.02 10.41
C GLY A 11 3.94 -22.89 10.09
N ASP A 12 3.94 -21.77 10.84
CA ASP A 12 3.19 -20.58 10.46
C ASP A 12 3.67 -19.99 9.13
N LEU A 13 2.79 -19.23 8.47
CA LEU A 13 3.08 -18.55 7.22
C LEU A 13 2.90 -17.05 7.38
N MET A 14 3.92 -16.28 7.04
CA MET A 14 3.80 -14.84 6.83
C MET A 14 3.56 -14.55 5.35
N VAL A 15 2.48 -13.82 5.04
CA VAL A 15 2.21 -13.32 3.70
C VAL A 15 2.52 -11.83 3.63
N VAL A 16 3.48 -11.48 2.78
CA VAL A 16 4.00 -10.12 2.63
C VAL A 16 3.61 -9.51 1.29
N ASN A 17 3.41 -8.19 1.25
CA ASN A 17 3.25 -7.45 0.00
C ASN A 17 4.63 -7.04 -0.55
N ASP A 18 5.06 -7.63 -1.66
CA ASP A 18 6.37 -7.41 -2.26
C ASP A 18 6.44 -6.21 -3.21
N THR A 19 5.43 -5.33 -3.18
CA THR A 19 5.45 -4.13 -4.00
C THR A 19 6.63 -3.21 -3.65
N ARG A 20 7.26 -2.67 -4.70
CA ARG A 20 8.33 -1.69 -4.63
C ARG A 20 7.76 -0.31 -4.94
N VAL A 21 8.06 0.64 -4.06
CA VAL A 21 7.63 2.03 -4.17
C VAL A 21 8.43 2.69 -5.29
N LEU A 22 7.70 3.30 -6.23
CA LEU A 22 8.30 4.14 -7.25
C LEU A 22 8.58 5.52 -6.68
N GLN A 23 9.65 6.18 -7.15
CA GLN A 23 9.94 7.59 -6.89
C GLN A 23 8.99 8.48 -7.71
N ALA A 24 7.69 8.27 -7.56
CA ALA A 24 6.66 8.77 -8.47
C ALA A 24 6.30 10.25 -8.27
N ARG A 25 6.90 10.94 -7.28
CA ARG A 25 6.70 12.38 -7.07
C ARG A 25 7.69 13.16 -7.91
N LEU A 26 7.17 14.00 -8.81
CA LEU A 26 7.94 14.88 -9.68
C LEU A 26 7.71 16.33 -9.28
N ARG A 27 8.79 17.13 -9.22
CA ARG A 27 8.71 18.58 -9.10
C ARG A 27 8.66 19.21 -10.48
N VAL A 28 7.73 20.13 -10.67
CA VAL A 28 7.53 20.81 -11.94
C VAL A 28 7.33 22.31 -11.74
N ARG A 29 7.92 23.09 -12.63
CA ARG A 29 7.67 24.53 -12.70
C ARG A 29 6.59 24.80 -13.73
N ARG A 30 5.55 25.54 -13.36
CA ARG A 30 4.48 25.90 -14.30
C ARG A 30 4.99 26.99 -15.23
N SER A 31 4.59 26.93 -16.50
CA SER A 31 4.89 28.00 -17.48
C SER A 31 4.34 29.37 -17.06
N SER A 32 3.21 29.39 -16.33
CA SER A 32 2.63 30.59 -15.70
C SER A 32 3.38 31.07 -14.45
N GLY A 33 4.45 30.40 -14.06
CA GLY A 33 5.27 30.69 -12.88
C GLY A 33 4.88 29.88 -11.64
N GLY A 34 5.87 29.65 -10.78
CA GLY A 34 5.73 28.98 -9.50
C GLY A 34 5.81 27.45 -9.56
N GLU A 35 6.25 26.90 -8.43
CA GLU A 35 6.43 25.47 -8.22
C GLU A 35 5.11 24.72 -8.10
N ALA A 36 5.16 23.46 -8.53
CA ALA A 36 4.08 22.51 -8.36
C ALA A 36 4.63 21.07 -8.36
N GLU A 37 3.77 20.14 -7.99
CA GLU A 37 4.12 18.73 -7.84
C GLU A 37 3.15 17.87 -8.64
N LEU A 38 3.68 16.83 -9.26
CA LEU A 38 2.91 15.73 -9.85
C LEU A 38 3.25 14.45 -9.10
N LEU A 39 2.24 13.68 -8.74
CA LEU A 39 2.44 12.31 -8.25
C LEU A 39 1.82 11.35 -9.26
N LEU A 40 2.67 10.63 -9.98
CA LEU A 40 2.28 9.67 -11.01
C LEU A 40 1.53 8.51 -10.36
N LEU A 41 0.37 8.15 -10.91
CA LEU A 41 -0.48 7.07 -10.42
C LEU A 41 -0.55 5.91 -11.42
N GLU A 42 -1.10 6.18 -12.60
CA GLU A 42 -1.49 5.14 -13.54
C GLU A 42 -1.15 5.55 -14.98
N PRO A 43 -0.62 4.62 -15.81
CA PRO A 43 -0.47 4.89 -17.23
C PRO A 43 -1.85 5.01 -17.90
N ARG A 44 -1.93 5.91 -18.89
CA ARG A 44 -3.10 6.11 -19.78
C ARG A 44 -2.76 5.82 -21.25
N GLY A 45 -1.62 5.16 -21.49
CA GLY A 45 -1.10 4.84 -22.83
C GLY A 45 -0.45 6.05 -23.52
N GLU A 46 0.33 5.81 -24.57
CA GLU A 46 0.92 6.86 -25.43
C GLU A 46 1.73 7.92 -24.66
N GLY A 47 2.49 7.50 -23.63
CA GLY A 47 3.25 8.43 -22.78
C GLY A 47 2.40 9.35 -21.90
N ARG A 48 1.11 9.04 -21.72
CA ARG A 48 0.21 9.78 -20.83
C ARG A 48 0.09 9.06 -19.49
N TRP A 49 0.04 9.84 -18.43
CA TRP A 49 -0.12 9.35 -17.07
C TRP A 49 -1.17 10.15 -16.32
N LEU A 50 -1.98 9.45 -15.54
CA LEU A 50 -2.80 10.07 -14.51
C LEU A 50 -1.89 10.46 -13.33
N CYS A 51 -1.95 11.72 -12.95
CA CYS A 51 -1.19 12.28 -11.83
C CYS A 51 -2.11 12.99 -10.83
N LEU A 52 -1.83 12.90 -9.54
CA LEU A 52 -2.33 13.92 -8.60
C LEU A 52 -1.44 15.15 -8.67
N ALA A 53 -2.05 16.30 -8.91
CA ALA A 53 -1.34 17.57 -9.00
C ALA A 53 -1.49 18.39 -7.72
N ARG A 54 -0.42 19.06 -7.29
CA ARG A 54 -0.46 20.04 -6.20
C ARG A 54 0.25 21.31 -6.62
N PRO A 55 -0.44 22.47 -6.69
CA PRO A 55 -1.89 22.66 -6.61
C PRO A 55 -2.63 22.29 -7.92
N ALA A 56 -3.57 21.32 -7.88
CA ALA A 56 -4.31 20.85 -9.06
C ALA A 56 -5.10 21.94 -9.80
N ARG A 57 -5.80 22.83 -9.08
CA ARG A 57 -6.62 23.92 -9.65
C ARG A 57 -5.83 24.90 -10.52
N ARG A 58 -4.51 24.87 -10.43
CA ARG A 58 -3.56 25.76 -11.08
C ARG A 58 -2.81 25.10 -12.25
N MET A 59 -3.23 23.89 -12.63
CA MET A 59 -2.79 23.16 -13.81
C MET A 59 -4.01 22.89 -14.69
N ARG A 60 -4.15 23.59 -15.81
CA ARG A 60 -5.27 23.45 -16.75
C ARG A 60 -4.83 22.68 -17.98
N ILE A 61 -5.81 22.11 -18.69
CA ILE A 61 -5.55 21.47 -19.98
C ILE A 61 -4.87 22.49 -20.91
N GLY A 62 -3.79 22.07 -21.55
CA GLY A 62 -2.92 22.90 -22.39
C GLY A 62 -1.71 23.51 -21.65
N ASP A 63 -1.68 23.50 -20.32
CA ASP A 63 -0.55 24.04 -19.57
C ASP A 63 0.73 23.22 -19.82
N ARG A 64 1.83 23.94 -20.07
CA ARG A 64 3.18 23.36 -20.09
C ARG A 64 3.79 23.39 -18.70
N LEU A 65 4.39 22.27 -18.32
CA LEU A 65 5.08 22.06 -17.05
C LEU A 65 6.54 21.70 -17.35
N MET A 66 7.48 22.35 -16.66
CA MET A 66 8.91 22.03 -16.78
C MET A 66 9.33 21.15 -15.62
N LEU A 67 9.50 19.85 -15.91
CA LEU A 67 10.12 18.90 -15.00
C LEU A 67 11.59 19.24 -14.85
N HIS A 68 12.05 19.32 -13.61
CA HIS A 68 13.42 19.67 -13.29
C HIS A 68 13.91 18.89 -12.07
N ALA A 69 15.21 18.62 -12.03
CA ALA A 69 15.91 18.02 -10.90
C ALA A 69 17.37 18.52 -10.86
N PRO A 70 18.06 18.47 -9.71
CA PRO A 70 19.45 18.89 -9.61
C PRO A 70 20.35 18.17 -10.63
N ALA A 71 21.14 18.92 -11.39
CA ALA A 71 22.06 18.40 -12.41
C ALA A 71 21.38 17.57 -13.53
N GLN A 72 20.10 17.83 -13.81
CA GLN A 72 19.36 17.23 -14.92
C GLN A 72 18.87 18.32 -15.89
N GLU A 73 18.69 17.97 -17.17
CA GLU A 73 18.08 18.87 -18.16
C GLU A 73 16.57 19.05 -17.88
N GLU A 74 16.00 20.20 -18.22
CA GLU A 74 14.56 20.39 -18.03
C GLU A 74 13.77 19.62 -19.10
N ILE A 75 12.74 18.88 -18.69
CA ILE A 75 11.85 18.14 -19.59
C ILE A 75 10.48 18.83 -19.62
N SER A 76 10.00 19.16 -20.83
CA SER A 76 8.66 19.75 -21.00
C SER A 76 7.58 18.67 -20.99
N LEU A 77 6.61 18.81 -20.07
CA LEU A 77 5.40 18.00 -19.99
C LEU A 77 4.18 18.85 -20.37
N THR A 78 3.09 18.20 -20.79
CA THR A 78 1.83 18.90 -21.13
C THR A 78 0.66 18.31 -20.37
N VAL A 79 -0.17 19.16 -19.75
CA VAL A 79 -1.46 18.71 -19.19
C VAL A 79 -2.43 18.53 -20.35
N VAL A 80 -2.88 17.31 -20.59
CA VAL A 80 -3.75 16.96 -21.73
C VAL A 80 -5.18 16.61 -21.31
N GLY A 81 -5.43 16.44 -20.00
CA GLY A 81 -6.76 16.10 -19.51
C GLY A 81 -6.92 16.25 -18.00
N GLU A 82 -8.15 16.05 -17.56
CA GLU A 82 -8.55 15.96 -16.16
C GLU A 82 -9.29 14.64 -15.96
N ASP A 83 -9.09 14.01 -14.81
CA ASP A 83 -9.81 12.80 -14.42
C ASP A 83 -10.92 13.17 -13.42
N PRO A 84 -12.20 13.17 -13.84
CA PRO A 84 -13.30 13.64 -12.98
C PRO A 84 -13.48 12.80 -11.72
N ALA A 85 -13.15 11.51 -11.77
CA ALA A 85 -13.32 10.58 -10.65
C ALA A 85 -12.33 10.87 -9.51
N SER A 86 -11.06 11.15 -9.84
CA SER A 86 -10.01 11.39 -8.84
C SER A 86 -9.70 12.87 -8.59
N GLY A 87 -10.12 13.75 -9.49
CA GLY A 87 -9.68 15.15 -9.59
C GLY A 87 -8.25 15.31 -10.11
N GLY A 88 -7.67 14.24 -10.68
CA GLY A 88 -6.30 14.20 -11.18
C GLY A 88 -6.10 14.96 -12.50
N ARG A 89 -4.85 15.03 -12.94
CA ARG A 89 -4.45 15.56 -14.26
C ARG A 89 -3.87 14.44 -15.10
N VAL A 90 -4.30 14.37 -16.36
CA VAL A 90 -3.62 13.52 -17.34
C VAL A 90 -2.48 14.35 -17.93
N VAL A 91 -1.25 13.89 -17.72
CA VAL A 91 -0.03 14.57 -18.14
C VAL A 91 0.64 13.73 -19.23
N ALA A 92 0.91 14.35 -20.38
CA ALA A 92 1.67 13.78 -21.47
C ALA A 92 3.15 14.09 -21.31
N PHE A 93 3.96 13.04 -21.35
CA PHE A 93 5.41 13.10 -21.43
C PHE A 93 5.85 13.25 -22.90
N PRO A 94 7.06 13.78 -23.17
CA PRO A 94 7.55 13.91 -24.53
C PRO A 94 7.86 12.54 -25.17
N SER A 95 8.06 12.54 -26.48
CA SER A 95 8.45 11.35 -27.24
C SER A 95 9.68 10.67 -26.63
N GLY A 96 9.65 9.35 -26.49
CA GLY A 96 10.69 8.57 -25.82
C GLY A 96 10.38 8.17 -24.38
N TYR A 97 9.27 8.66 -23.81
CA TYR A 97 8.76 8.30 -22.48
C TYR A 97 7.37 7.66 -22.54
N ASP A 98 7.20 6.66 -23.40
CA ASP A 98 5.91 6.01 -23.71
C ASP A 98 5.74 4.61 -23.10
N THR A 99 6.81 4.06 -22.52
CA THR A 99 6.80 2.74 -21.88
C THR A 99 7.00 2.84 -20.36
N ALA A 100 6.57 1.81 -19.62
CA ALA A 100 6.83 1.73 -18.18
C ALA A 100 8.32 1.81 -17.84
N ALA A 101 9.20 1.21 -18.65
CA ALA A 101 10.64 1.22 -18.45
C ALA A 101 11.24 2.63 -18.58
N THR A 102 10.90 3.34 -19.67
CA THR A 102 11.39 4.72 -19.89
C THR A 102 10.89 5.69 -18.82
N ILE A 103 9.66 5.51 -18.33
CA ILE A 103 9.12 6.29 -17.21
C ILE A 103 9.83 5.93 -15.90
N GLU A 104 10.08 4.65 -15.63
CA GLU A 104 10.82 4.24 -14.43
C GLU A 104 12.25 4.80 -14.40
N ASP A 105 12.93 4.84 -15.54
CA ASP A 105 14.24 5.48 -15.67
C ASP A 105 14.16 7.00 -15.45
N LEU A 106 13.13 7.67 -15.98
CA LEU A 106 12.86 9.08 -15.69
C LEU A 106 12.62 9.31 -14.19
N LEU A 107 11.79 8.47 -13.56
CA LEU A 107 11.52 8.56 -12.12
C LEU A 107 12.77 8.37 -11.28
N ARG A 108 13.75 7.57 -11.73
CA ARG A 108 15.02 7.40 -11.01
C ARG A 108 15.88 8.68 -11.02
N SER A 109 15.78 9.48 -12.08
CA SER A 109 16.59 10.71 -12.25
C SER A 109 15.89 11.97 -11.74
N TYR A 110 14.56 12.03 -11.84
CA TYR A 110 13.76 13.22 -11.52
C TYR A 110 12.80 13.04 -10.34
N GLY A 111 12.62 11.80 -9.90
CA GLY A 111 11.63 11.44 -8.91
C GLY A 111 12.10 11.58 -7.47
N GLU A 112 11.12 11.79 -6.60
CA GLU A 112 11.26 11.73 -5.15
C GLU A 112 10.33 10.64 -4.60
N ALA A 113 10.70 10.08 -3.44
CA ALA A 113 9.83 9.16 -2.73
C ALA A 113 8.50 9.88 -2.38
N PRO A 114 7.34 9.32 -2.79
CA PRO A 114 6.03 9.88 -2.47
C PRO A 114 5.65 9.59 -1.02
N LEU A 115 6.29 10.30 -0.09
CA LEU A 115 6.00 10.15 1.33
C LEU A 115 4.57 10.60 1.64
N PRO A 116 3.84 9.87 2.50
CA PRO A 116 2.53 10.28 3.00
C PRO A 116 2.52 11.71 3.54
N PRO A 117 1.40 12.45 3.44
CA PRO A 117 1.33 13.88 3.73
C PRO A 117 1.63 14.26 5.19
N TYR A 118 1.54 13.30 6.12
CA TYR A 118 1.89 13.48 7.54
C TYR A 118 3.39 13.32 7.82
N ILE A 119 4.20 12.89 6.84
CA ILE A 119 5.65 12.88 6.95
C ILE A 119 6.17 14.21 6.41
N HIS A 120 6.49 15.12 7.35
CA HIS A 120 6.89 16.48 7.01
C HIS A 120 8.39 16.63 6.73
N ARG A 121 9.22 15.77 7.32
CA ARG A 121 10.67 15.78 7.12
C ARG A 121 11.04 14.75 6.05
N HIS A 122 11.78 15.21 5.05
CA HIS A 122 12.31 14.37 3.99
C HIS A 122 13.84 14.28 4.19
N ASP A 123 14.35 13.06 4.32
CA ASP A 123 15.76 12.72 4.41
C ASP A 123 16.15 11.98 3.11
N PRO A 124 17.32 12.24 2.50
CA PRO A 124 17.82 11.43 1.39
C PRO A 124 17.77 9.91 1.63
N ALA A 125 17.91 9.47 2.89
CA ALA A 125 17.80 8.08 3.29
C ALA A 125 16.36 7.51 3.15
N ASP A 126 15.32 8.35 3.08
CA ASP A 126 13.92 7.92 3.01
C ASP A 126 13.63 7.08 1.76
N THR A 127 14.33 7.33 0.66
CA THR A 127 14.25 6.50 -0.55
C THR A 127 14.55 5.03 -0.26
N SER A 128 15.49 4.76 0.65
CA SER A 128 15.85 3.39 1.06
C SER A 128 15.04 2.91 2.27
N ARG A 129 14.67 3.80 3.19
CA ARG A 129 13.92 3.46 4.42
C ARG A 129 12.43 3.25 4.16
N TYR A 130 11.86 3.90 3.16
CA TYR A 130 10.46 3.75 2.77
C TYR A 130 10.26 2.57 1.81
N GLN A 131 10.99 1.48 2.06
CA GLN A 131 10.93 0.27 1.28
C GLN A 131 11.10 -0.96 2.18
N THR A 132 10.25 -1.97 1.99
CA THR A 132 10.38 -3.25 2.68
C THR A 132 11.57 -4.05 2.15
N ARG A 133 12.17 -4.88 3.01
CA ARG A 133 13.32 -5.74 2.66
C ARG A 133 13.04 -6.76 1.57
N TYR A 134 11.77 -7.16 1.45
CA TYR A 134 11.30 -8.13 0.47
C TYR A 134 10.69 -7.51 -0.79
N ALA A 135 10.86 -6.21 -1.02
CA ALA A 135 10.29 -5.52 -2.16
C ALA A 135 10.97 -5.88 -3.48
N ARG A 136 10.17 -6.24 -4.48
CA ARG A 136 10.64 -6.73 -5.79
C ARG A 136 9.88 -6.12 -6.97
N ARG A 137 8.57 -5.89 -6.81
CA ARG A 137 7.66 -5.57 -7.92
C ARG A 137 7.36 -4.06 -7.99
N PRO A 138 8.01 -3.29 -8.89
CA PRO A 138 7.73 -1.85 -9.03
C PRO A 138 6.27 -1.61 -9.38
N GLY A 139 5.65 -0.63 -8.73
CA GLY A 139 4.30 -0.17 -9.12
C GLY A 139 3.49 0.54 -8.03
N ALA A 140 3.93 0.53 -6.77
CA ALA A 140 3.22 1.26 -5.73
C ALA A 140 3.69 2.72 -5.60
N VAL A 141 2.76 3.60 -5.22
CA VAL A 141 3.06 4.99 -4.85
C VAL A 141 3.12 5.17 -3.33
N ALA A 142 3.03 4.08 -2.57
CA ALA A 142 3.20 4.08 -1.12
C ALA A 142 3.68 2.72 -0.63
N ALA A 143 4.47 2.72 0.44
CA ALA A 143 5.02 1.49 1.01
C ALA A 143 3.96 0.73 1.83
N PRO A 144 3.98 -0.61 1.85
CA PRO A 144 3.26 -1.41 2.84
C PRO A 144 3.96 -1.30 4.20
N THR A 145 3.63 -0.26 4.97
CA THR A 145 4.49 0.24 6.06
C THR A 145 4.65 -0.71 7.25
N ALA A 146 3.73 -1.64 7.46
CA ALA A 146 3.88 -2.69 8.48
C ALA A 146 5.10 -3.58 8.20
N GLY A 147 5.48 -3.71 6.92
CA GLY A 147 6.65 -4.45 6.48
C GLY A 147 7.98 -3.74 6.77
N LEU A 148 7.98 -2.43 7.04
CA LEU A 148 9.20 -1.66 7.31
C LEU A 148 9.83 -2.03 8.66
N HIS A 149 9.08 -2.71 9.52
CA HIS A 149 9.55 -3.20 10.83
C HIS A 149 10.49 -4.41 10.73
N PHE A 150 10.59 -5.03 9.56
CA PHE A 150 11.44 -6.21 9.35
C PHE A 150 12.84 -5.83 8.90
N SER A 151 13.83 -6.32 9.64
CA SER A 151 15.23 -6.35 9.21
C SER A 151 15.55 -7.70 8.55
N ASP A 152 16.62 -7.74 7.76
CA ASP A 152 17.12 -8.99 7.16
C ASP A 152 17.45 -10.04 8.23
N ALA A 153 18.01 -9.59 9.36
CA ALA A 153 18.31 -10.46 10.51
C ALA A 153 17.06 -11.07 11.15
N LEU A 154 15.98 -10.29 11.33
CA LEU A 154 14.73 -10.80 11.88
C LEU A 154 14.06 -11.79 10.92
N LEU A 155 14.07 -11.52 9.62
CA LEU A 155 13.53 -12.43 8.61
C LEU A 155 14.30 -13.75 8.57
N ALA A 156 15.63 -13.70 8.66
CA ALA A 156 16.47 -14.89 8.73
C ALA A 156 16.17 -15.74 9.96
N GLU A 157 16.05 -15.13 11.14
CA GLU A 157 15.75 -15.81 12.40
C GLU A 157 14.37 -16.49 12.39
N LEU A 158 13.35 -15.80 11.86
CA LEU A 158 12.01 -16.37 11.67
C LEU A 158 12.05 -17.59 10.73
N GLY A 159 12.82 -17.51 9.65
CA GLY A 159 13.05 -18.63 8.73
C GLY A 159 13.72 -19.82 9.40
N GLN A 160 14.74 -19.59 10.23
CA GLN A 160 15.41 -20.66 11.00
C GLN A 160 14.47 -21.36 11.98
N ARG A 161 13.49 -20.64 12.53
CA ARG A 161 12.44 -21.19 13.40
C ARG A 161 11.34 -21.94 12.65
N GLY A 162 11.41 -22.00 11.32
CA GLY A 162 10.44 -22.70 10.48
C GLY A 162 9.18 -21.89 10.16
N VAL A 163 9.22 -20.57 10.29
CA VAL A 163 8.16 -19.69 9.78
C VAL A 163 8.40 -19.46 8.28
N ALA A 164 7.43 -19.83 7.46
CA ALA A 164 7.51 -19.64 6.01
C ALA A 164 7.13 -18.21 5.61
N ILE A 165 7.62 -17.75 4.46
CA ILE A 165 7.22 -16.47 3.86
C ILE A 165 6.69 -16.72 2.45
N ALA A 166 5.50 -16.20 2.16
CA ALA A 166 4.96 -16.10 0.81
C ALA A 166 4.75 -14.63 0.43
N SER A 167 4.80 -14.33 -0.86
CA SER A 167 4.66 -12.97 -1.38
C SER A 167 3.42 -12.84 -2.25
N VAL A 168 2.71 -11.74 -2.08
CA VAL A 168 1.67 -11.23 -2.97
C VAL A 168 2.07 -9.83 -3.41
N THR A 169 1.53 -9.35 -4.52
CA THR A 169 1.75 -7.99 -4.97
C THR A 169 0.44 -7.22 -4.91
N LEU A 170 0.43 -6.07 -4.24
CA LEU A 170 -0.65 -5.10 -4.31
C LEU A 170 -0.04 -3.71 -4.53
N HIS A 171 -0.36 -3.09 -5.66
CA HIS A 171 0.08 -1.74 -5.96
C HIS A 171 -0.82 -0.73 -5.24
N VAL A 172 -0.30 -0.21 -4.13
CA VAL A 172 -1.03 0.75 -3.29
C VAL A 172 -1.14 2.06 -4.04
N GLY A 173 -2.38 2.47 -4.33
CA GLY A 173 -2.70 3.81 -4.81
C GLY A 173 -2.85 4.81 -3.67
N LEU A 174 -2.76 6.10 -3.97
CA LEU A 174 -2.97 7.17 -2.97
C LEU A 174 -4.37 7.20 -2.38
N GLY A 175 -5.36 6.65 -3.08
CA GLY A 175 -6.73 6.51 -2.59
C GLY A 175 -6.81 5.86 -1.21
N THR A 176 -5.85 4.97 -0.89
CA THR A 176 -5.76 4.27 0.40
C THR A 176 -5.52 5.21 1.59
N PHE A 177 -4.97 6.42 1.38
CA PHE A 177 -4.72 7.38 2.47
C PHE A 177 -5.77 8.50 2.54
N ARG A 178 -6.75 8.54 1.64
CA ARG A 178 -7.82 9.54 1.72
C ARG A 178 -8.72 9.22 2.92
N PRO A 179 -8.99 10.19 3.81
CA PRO A 179 -9.96 9.99 4.88
C PRO A 179 -11.32 9.58 4.32
N ILE A 180 -12.04 8.74 5.05
CA ILE A 180 -13.44 8.47 4.73
C ILE A 180 -14.25 9.70 5.19
N GLU A 181 -14.75 10.45 4.21
CA GLU A 181 -15.55 11.66 4.47
C GLU A 181 -17.04 11.36 4.67
N GLN A 182 -17.53 10.21 4.21
CA GLN A 182 -18.93 9.82 4.34
C GLN A 182 -19.27 9.26 5.73
N GLU A 183 -20.46 9.61 6.24
CA GLU A 183 -20.97 9.08 7.51
C GLU A 183 -21.62 7.69 7.34
N ASP A 184 -22.33 7.46 6.24
CA ASP A 184 -22.94 6.16 5.92
C ASP A 184 -21.93 5.29 5.17
N LEU A 185 -21.53 4.17 5.79
CA LEU A 185 -20.51 3.27 5.23
C LEU A 185 -21.09 2.17 4.32
N ARG A 186 -22.43 2.05 4.20
CA ARG A 186 -23.07 0.97 3.43
C ARG A 186 -22.67 0.96 1.96
N ASP A 187 -22.53 2.14 1.36
CA ASP A 187 -22.13 2.33 -0.03
C ASP A 187 -20.66 2.76 -0.18
N LEU A 188 -19.82 2.49 0.83
CA LEU A 188 -18.40 2.82 0.75
C LEU A 188 -17.77 2.08 -0.44
N ARG A 189 -17.23 2.86 -1.38
CA ARG A 189 -16.42 2.35 -2.48
C ARG A 189 -14.98 2.77 -2.25
N LEU A 190 -14.07 1.81 -2.30
CA LEU A 190 -12.65 2.08 -2.32
C LEU A 190 -12.17 2.19 -3.77
N HIS A 191 -11.07 2.90 -3.96
CA HIS A 191 -10.36 2.87 -5.23
C HIS A 191 -9.90 1.44 -5.51
N SER A 192 -10.09 1.00 -6.74
CA SER A 192 -9.58 -0.28 -7.20
C SER A 192 -8.06 -0.30 -7.13
N GLU A 193 -7.49 -1.36 -6.59
CA GLU A 193 -6.05 -1.58 -6.52
C GLU A 193 -5.71 -2.83 -7.34
N TRP A 194 -4.62 -2.75 -8.09
CA TRP A 194 -4.14 -3.92 -8.83
C TRP A 194 -3.45 -4.90 -7.88
N VAL A 195 -3.84 -6.16 -7.97
CA VAL A 195 -3.34 -7.26 -7.16
C VAL A 195 -2.85 -8.41 -8.03
N GLU A 196 -1.79 -9.07 -7.57
CA GLU A 196 -1.36 -10.38 -8.03
C GLU A 196 -1.16 -11.31 -6.83
N VAL A 197 -1.86 -12.44 -6.85
CA VAL A 197 -1.65 -13.58 -5.96
C VAL A 197 -1.14 -14.73 -6.84
N PRO A 198 0.17 -15.00 -6.84
CA PRO A 198 0.73 -16.05 -7.69
C PRO A 198 0.38 -17.45 -7.17
N GLU A 199 0.43 -18.46 -8.04
CA GLU A 199 0.17 -19.86 -7.70
C GLU A 199 1.02 -20.35 -6.52
N ALA A 200 2.30 -19.95 -6.46
CA ALA A 200 3.19 -20.28 -5.35
C ALA A 200 2.69 -19.74 -3.99
N ALA A 201 2.03 -18.58 -3.96
CA ALA A 201 1.47 -18.03 -2.73
C ALA A 201 0.23 -18.84 -2.28
N VAL A 202 -0.62 -19.24 -3.23
CA VAL A 202 -1.77 -20.11 -2.96
C VAL A 202 -1.32 -21.46 -2.40
N ALA A 203 -0.36 -22.11 -3.07
CA ALA A 203 0.21 -23.38 -2.62
C ALA A 203 0.84 -23.27 -1.22
N SER A 204 1.50 -22.14 -0.91
CA SER A 204 2.06 -21.90 0.42
C SER A 204 0.99 -21.79 1.50
N VAL A 205 -0.14 -21.11 1.20
CA VAL A 205 -1.30 -20.99 2.10
C VAL A 205 -1.95 -22.36 2.32
N GLU A 206 -2.15 -23.14 1.27
CA GLU A 206 -2.73 -24.50 1.36
C GLU A 206 -1.83 -25.43 2.17
N ALA A 207 -0.52 -25.44 1.88
CA ALA A 207 0.45 -26.22 2.65
C ALA A 207 0.49 -25.79 4.12
N CYS A 208 0.32 -24.49 4.40
CA CYS A 208 0.22 -23.96 5.78
C CYS A 208 -0.97 -24.54 6.52
N ARG A 209 -2.13 -24.56 5.87
CA ARG A 209 -3.36 -25.12 6.44
C ARG A 209 -3.27 -26.62 6.64
N ALA A 210 -2.73 -27.35 5.65
CA ALA A 210 -2.61 -28.80 5.70
C ALA A 210 -1.78 -29.29 6.90
N ARG A 211 -0.77 -28.52 7.32
CA ARG A 211 0.06 -28.82 8.51
C ARG A 211 -0.44 -28.18 9.81
N GLY A 212 -1.61 -27.54 9.81
CA GLY A 212 -2.17 -26.86 10.99
C GLY A 212 -1.50 -25.54 11.38
N GLY A 213 -0.68 -24.97 10.49
CA GLY A 213 -0.05 -23.66 10.68
C GLY A 213 -1.05 -22.51 10.45
N ARG A 214 -0.69 -21.32 10.94
CA ARG A 214 -1.56 -20.13 10.91
C ARG A 214 -1.07 -19.14 9.85
N VAL A 215 -1.99 -18.55 9.09
CA VAL A 215 -1.66 -17.56 8.05
C VAL A 215 -1.72 -16.14 8.62
N PHE A 216 -0.56 -15.50 8.73
CA PHE A 216 -0.39 -14.11 9.15
C PHE A 216 -0.20 -13.19 7.95
N ALA A 217 -1.08 -12.22 7.77
CA ALA A 217 -0.88 -11.13 6.83
C ALA A 217 0.04 -10.08 7.46
N ILE A 218 1.07 -9.66 6.71
CA ILE A 218 1.95 -8.57 7.11
C ILE A 218 1.50 -7.29 6.39
N GLY A 219 0.68 -6.51 7.08
CA GLY A 219 0.05 -5.30 6.61
C GLY A 219 -1.34 -5.52 6.00
N THR A 220 -2.18 -4.49 6.11
CA THR A 220 -3.54 -4.45 5.55
C THR A 220 -3.58 -4.63 4.04
N THR A 221 -2.51 -4.28 3.32
CA THR A 221 -2.39 -4.54 1.87
C THR A 221 -2.36 -6.04 1.58
N SER A 222 -1.64 -6.83 2.38
CA SER A 222 -1.61 -8.29 2.21
C SER A 222 -2.98 -8.91 2.53
N VAL A 223 -3.70 -8.36 3.52
CA VAL A 223 -5.08 -8.76 3.80
C VAL A 223 -5.97 -8.50 2.59
N ARG A 224 -5.98 -7.28 2.05
CA ARG A 224 -6.80 -6.94 0.88
C ARG A 224 -6.44 -7.76 -0.36
N ALA A 225 -5.16 -8.06 -0.57
CA ALA A 225 -4.74 -8.92 -1.67
C ALA A 225 -5.30 -10.35 -1.54
N LEU A 226 -5.13 -10.97 -0.37
CA LEU A 226 -5.58 -12.35 -0.14
C LEU A 226 -7.11 -12.47 -0.10
N GLU A 227 -7.77 -11.64 0.70
CA GLU A 227 -9.22 -11.69 0.87
C GLU A 227 -9.94 -11.15 -0.39
N GLY A 228 -9.36 -10.18 -1.08
CA GLY A 228 -9.86 -9.68 -2.37
C GLY A 228 -9.79 -10.74 -3.46
N ALA A 229 -8.67 -11.44 -3.59
CA ALA A 229 -8.52 -12.55 -4.52
C ALA A 229 -9.48 -13.70 -4.18
N ALA A 230 -9.61 -14.05 -2.89
CA ALA A 230 -10.56 -15.07 -2.45
C ALA A 230 -12.01 -14.68 -2.75
N ALA A 231 -12.41 -13.44 -2.48
CA ALA A 231 -13.75 -12.92 -2.78
C ALA A 231 -14.04 -12.95 -4.29
N ALA A 232 -13.08 -12.54 -5.12
CA ALA A 232 -13.20 -12.59 -6.58
C ALA A 232 -13.35 -14.03 -7.12
N ALA A 233 -12.87 -15.03 -6.38
CA ALA A 233 -12.94 -16.44 -6.71
C ALA A 233 -14.02 -17.22 -5.90
N GLY A 234 -15.06 -16.54 -5.41
CA GLY A 234 -16.20 -17.19 -4.74
C GLY A 234 -15.89 -17.70 -3.33
N GLY A 235 -14.90 -17.11 -2.66
CA GLY A 235 -14.53 -17.38 -1.27
C GLY A 235 -13.34 -18.35 -1.08
N ALA A 236 -12.85 -18.97 -2.15
CA ALA A 236 -11.64 -19.78 -2.12
C ALA A 236 -10.45 -19.01 -2.70
N LEU A 237 -9.30 -19.06 -2.03
CA LEU A 237 -8.08 -18.44 -2.56
C LEU A 237 -7.63 -19.21 -3.82
N ARG A 238 -7.47 -18.50 -4.93
CA ARG A 238 -6.96 -19.02 -6.20
C ARG A 238 -5.93 -18.06 -6.78
N PRO A 239 -5.08 -18.51 -7.72
CA PRO A 239 -4.20 -17.60 -8.45
C PRO A 239 -5.05 -16.50 -9.08
N TYR A 240 -4.65 -15.25 -8.87
CA TYR A 240 -5.45 -14.09 -9.27
C TYR A 240 -4.53 -12.98 -9.72
N GLN A 241 -4.91 -12.31 -10.80
CA GLN A 241 -4.26 -11.09 -11.26
C GLN A 241 -5.32 -10.14 -11.79
N GLY A 242 -5.38 -8.93 -11.24
CA GLY A 242 -6.37 -7.96 -11.65
C GLY A 242 -6.76 -6.93 -10.59
N PRO A 243 -7.75 -6.10 -10.90
CA PRO A 243 -8.27 -5.09 -10.00
C PRO A 243 -9.08 -5.70 -8.85
N VAL A 244 -8.83 -5.26 -7.62
CA VAL A 244 -9.71 -5.52 -6.47
C VAL A 244 -10.16 -4.20 -5.85
N ASP A 245 -11.44 -4.08 -5.52
CA ASP A 245 -12.05 -2.93 -4.86
C ASP A 245 -12.71 -3.32 -3.52
N LEU A 246 -12.28 -4.46 -2.95
CA LEU A 246 -12.86 -5.05 -1.76
C LEU A 246 -12.83 -4.08 -0.57
N VAL A 247 -14.02 -3.81 -0.01
CA VAL A 247 -14.19 -3.06 1.23
C VAL A 247 -14.35 -4.02 2.39
N ILE A 248 -13.33 -4.11 3.24
CA ILE A 248 -13.38 -4.92 4.46
C ILE A 248 -13.90 -4.06 5.61
N GLN A 249 -15.11 -4.37 6.07
CA GLN A 249 -15.83 -3.64 7.10
C GLN A 249 -16.46 -4.61 8.13
N PRO A 250 -16.92 -4.14 9.30
CA PRO A 250 -17.55 -5.01 10.30
C PRO A 250 -18.62 -5.92 9.69
N GLY A 251 -18.55 -7.21 10.03
CA GLY A 251 -19.37 -8.27 9.42
C GLY A 251 -18.68 -9.02 8.27
N PHE A 252 -17.51 -8.56 7.81
CA PHE A 252 -16.71 -9.29 6.83
C PHE A 252 -16.22 -10.65 7.36
N ARG A 253 -16.35 -11.70 6.55
CA ARG A 253 -15.85 -13.04 6.88
C ARG A 253 -14.49 -13.25 6.23
N PHE A 254 -13.44 -13.29 7.05
CA PHE A 254 -12.08 -13.62 6.62
C PHE A 254 -11.99 -15.10 6.24
N GLN A 255 -11.58 -15.38 5.01
CA GLN A 255 -11.47 -16.73 4.47
C GLN A 255 -10.04 -17.23 4.45
N VAL A 256 -9.05 -16.31 4.43
CA VAL A 256 -7.64 -16.63 4.27
C VAL A 256 -6.84 -16.30 5.53
N VAL A 257 -6.92 -15.04 5.95
CA VAL A 257 -6.10 -14.44 6.99
C VAL A 257 -6.59 -14.84 8.37
N GLN A 258 -5.67 -15.34 9.19
CA GLN A 258 -5.94 -15.72 10.58
C GLN A 258 -5.26 -14.76 11.57
N GLY A 259 -4.15 -14.11 11.19
CA GLY A 259 -3.50 -13.10 12.02
C GLY A 259 -3.04 -11.92 11.20
N LEU A 260 -2.82 -10.77 11.84
CA LEU A 260 -2.42 -9.53 11.17
C LEU A 260 -1.33 -8.81 11.97
N LEU A 261 -0.20 -8.53 11.33
CA LEU A 261 0.73 -7.51 11.79
C LEU A 261 0.46 -6.20 11.04
N THR A 262 0.15 -5.11 11.75
CA THR A 262 -0.13 -3.81 11.12
C THR A 262 0.35 -2.63 11.96
N ASN A 263 0.39 -1.42 11.40
CA ASN A 263 0.63 -0.20 12.16
C ASN A 263 -0.63 0.25 12.93
N PHE A 264 -0.49 1.26 13.79
CA PHE A 264 -1.63 2.05 14.26
C PHE A 264 -2.06 3.06 13.18
N HIS A 265 -3.35 3.09 12.87
CA HIS A 265 -3.93 3.82 11.74
C HIS A 265 -4.61 5.12 12.15
N LEU A 266 -4.79 6.02 11.18
CA LEU A 266 -5.53 7.27 11.38
C LEU A 266 -7.00 7.00 11.73
N PRO A 267 -7.61 7.83 12.61
CA PRO A 267 -9.05 7.86 12.78
C PRO A 267 -9.76 8.06 11.43
N ARG A 268 -10.93 7.44 11.27
CA ARG A 268 -11.76 7.54 10.05
C ARG A 268 -11.04 7.10 8.76
N SER A 269 -10.13 6.12 8.87
CA SER A 269 -9.49 5.48 7.70
C SER A 269 -10.12 4.12 7.39
N SER A 270 -10.10 3.73 6.10
CA SER A 270 -10.51 2.39 5.66
C SER A 270 -9.67 1.27 6.28
N LEU A 271 -8.41 1.57 6.58
CA LEU A 271 -7.51 0.64 7.28
C LEU A 271 -8.00 0.36 8.70
N LEU A 272 -8.52 1.37 9.40
CA LEU A 272 -9.09 1.20 10.73
C LEU A 272 -10.41 0.40 10.68
N LEU A 273 -11.22 0.58 9.63
CA LEU A 273 -12.41 -0.25 9.40
C LEU A 273 -12.07 -1.73 9.19
N LEU A 274 -11.03 -2.02 8.41
CA LEU A 274 -10.53 -3.38 8.19
C LEU A 274 -10.12 -4.02 9.52
N VAL A 275 -9.33 -3.32 10.34
CA VAL A 275 -8.94 -3.83 11.66
C VAL A 275 -10.18 -4.01 12.54
N SER A 276 -11.13 -3.07 12.51
CA SER A 276 -12.39 -3.18 13.24
C SER A 276 -13.23 -4.38 12.80
N ALA A 277 -13.17 -4.77 11.53
CA ALA A 277 -13.83 -5.95 11.02
C ALA A 277 -13.18 -7.23 11.58
N LEU A 278 -11.86 -7.20 11.77
CA LEU A 278 -11.09 -8.35 12.23
C LEU A 278 -11.27 -8.61 13.73
N ILE A 279 -11.24 -7.58 14.57
CA ILE A 279 -11.23 -7.74 16.05
C ILE A 279 -12.42 -7.13 16.78
N GLY A 280 -13.33 -6.49 16.04
CA GLY A 280 -14.48 -5.79 16.60
C GLY A 280 -14.16 -4.38 17.10
N ARG A 281 -15.13 -3.48 16.93
CA ARG A 281 -14.99 -2.07 17.31
C ARG A 281 -14.68 -1.84 18.80
N PRO A 282 -15.34 -2.51 19.78
CA PRO A 282 -15.05 -2.25 21.19
C PRO A 282 -13.60 -2.57 21.58
N ARG A 283 -13.09 -3.72 21.13
CA ARG A 283 -11.70 -4.14 21.38
C ARG A 283 -10.71 -3.20 20.71
N LEU A 284 -10.96 -2.82 19.46
CA LEU A 284 -10.11 -1.87 18.74
C LEU A 284 -9.99 -0.52 19.47
N LEU A 285 -11.11 0.04 19.94
CA LEU A 285 -11.10 1.31 20.66
C LEU A 285 -10.35 1.23 21.99
N ALA A 286 -10.54 0.13 22.75
CA ALA A 286 -9.81 -0.10 23.99
C ALA A 286 -8.29 -0.19 23.76
N LEU A 287 -7.86 -0.93 22.73
CA LEU A 287 -6.45 -1.05 22.36
C LEU A 287 -5.85 0.30 21.96
N TYR A 288 -6.58 1.12 21.20
CA TYR A 288 -6.10 2.44 20.80
C TYR A 288 -6.01 3.40 22.00
N GLN A 289 -6.96 3.36 22.93
CA GLN A 289 -6.88 4.14 24.16
C GLN A 289 -5.67 3.75 25.00
N GLN A 290 -5.41 2.45 25.15
CA GLN A 290 -4.24 1.95 25.86
C GLN A 290 -2.94 2.36 25.16
N ALA A 291 -2.84 2.19 23.85
CA ALA A 291 -1.67 2.60 23.08
C ALA A 291 -1.37 4.10 23.22
N ILE A 292 -2.40 4.95 23.24
CA ILE A 292 -2.24 6.39 23.50
C ILE A 292 -1.75 6.63 24.94
N ALA A 293 -2.34 5.96 25.94
CA ALA A 293 -1.94 6.10 27.34
C ALA A 293 -0.49 5.66 27.60
N GLU A 294 -0.03 4.63 26.89
CA GLU A 294 1.33 4.09 26.99
C GLU A 294 2.34 4.80 26.07
N GLY A 295 1.92 5.80 25.31
CA GLY A 295 2.82 6.61 24.48
C GLY A 295 3.34 5.92 23.21
N TYR A 296 2.58 4.96 22.67
CA TYR A 296 2.90 4.33 21.39
C TYR A 296 2.91 5.38 20.28
N ARG A 297 3.79 5.17 19.30
CA ARG A 297 3.92 5.99 18.10
C ARG A 297 2.98 5.45 17.03
N PHE A 298 2.27 6.31 16.33
CA PHE A 298 1.26 5.93 15.34
C PHE A 298 1.79 6.11 13.91
N TYR A 299 1.05 5.59 12.92
CA TYR A 299 1.28 5.78 11.48
C TYR A 299 2.48 4.99 10.91
N SER A 300 2.94 5.38 9.71
CA SER A 300 3.90 4.63 8.90
C SER A 300 5.22 4.28 9.60
N TYR A 301 5.78 5.21 10.37
CA TYR A 301 7.03 5.03 11.11
C TYR A 301 6.81 4.85 12.62
N GLY A 302 5.55 4.67 13.03
CA GLY A 302 5.19 4.39 14.41
C GLY A 302 5.49 2.96 14.82
N ASP A 303 4.83 2.48 15.85
CA ASP A 303 4.94 1.11 16.32
C ASP A 303 4.01 0.17 15.54
N ALA A 304 4.17 -1.13 15.80
CA ALA A 304 3.38 -2.20 15.20
C ALA A 304 2.46 -2.85 16.23
N MET A 305 1.36 -3.39 15.73
CA MET A 305 0.39 -4.20 16.47
C MET A 305 0.31 -5.58 15.81
N LEU A 306 0.44 -6.63 16.61
CA LEU A 306 0.14 -8.00 16.21
C LEU A 306 -1.27 -8.36 16.70
N ILE A 307 -2.12 -8.81 15.79
CA ILE A 307 -3.41 -9.42 16.07
C ILE A 307 -3.25 -10.91 15.84
N PRO A 308 -3.21 -11.72 16.90
CA PRO A 308 -3.08 -13.16 16.77
C PRO A 308 -4.44 -13.81 16.46
N PRO A 309 -4.46 -15.07 16.00
CA PRO A 309 -5.70 -15.74 15.59
C PRO A 309 -6.79 -15.83 16.65
N GLU A 310 -6.42 -15.97 17.91
CA GLU A 310 -7.35 -15.98 19.05
C GLU A 310 -8.04 -14.63 19.29
N ALA A 311 -7.51 -13.54 18.73
CA ALA A 311 -8.11 -12.21 18.83
C ALA A 311 -9.07 -11.90 17.67
N VAL A 312 -9.07 -12.70 16.60
CA VAL A 312 -9.93 -12.53 15.44
C VAL A 312 -11.36 -12.96 15.77
N LEU A 313 -12.34 -12.16 15.34
CA LEU A 313 -13.75 -12.48 15.52
C LEU A 313 -14.08 -13.81 14.82
N PRO A 314 -14.88 -14.68 15.45
CA PRO A 314 -15.41 -15.84 14.75
C PRO A 314 -16.30 -15.37 13.58
N PRO A 315 -16.49 -16.22 12.55
CA PRO A 315 -17.48 -15.95 11.52
C PRO A 315 -18.83 -15.67 12.20
N ALA A 316 -19.52 -14.59 11.80
CA ALA A 316 -20.89 -14.38 12.23
C ALA A 316 -21.74 -15.58 11.79
N SER A 317 -22.42 -16.19 12.76
CA SER A 317 -23.35 -17.31 12.58
C SER A 317 -24.60 -16.89 11.81
#